data_AF-A0A351A0T5-F1
#
_entry.id   AF-A0A351A0T5-F1
#
_cell.length_a   1.000
_cell.length_b   1.000
_cell.length_c   1.000
_cell.angle_alpha   90.00
_cell.angle_beta   90.00
_cell.angle_gamma   90.00
#
_symmetry.space_group_name_H-M   'P 1'
#
loop_
_entity.id
_entity.type
_entity.pdbx_description
1 polymer ?
#
loop_
_entity_poly.entity_id
_entity_poly.type
_entity_poly.pdbx_seq_one_letter_code
_entity_poly.pdbx_strand_id
1 'polypeptide(L)'
;EINTLRGNYNWMRAREKGVHSPLLGDDLQKIWPLIYPGQSDSASFDNALELLVMSGYSLAHAMMMMIPEAWESHTQMDEKRRAFYEYHAAMMEPWDGPAAVAFTDGRQIGATLDRNGLRPA
;
A
#
# COMPACT_ATOMS: atom_id res chain seq x y z
N GLU A 1 -4.64 -2.31 12.99
CA GLU A 1 -4.32 -3.75 12.99
C GLU A 1 -4.52 -4.25 11.58
N ILE A 2 -3.50 -4.83 10.96
CA ILE A 2 -3.57 -5.37 9.59
C ILE A 2 -3.72 -6.88 9.68
N ASN A 3 -4.94 -7.39 9.48
CA ASN A 3 -5.26 -8.81 9.64
C ASN A 3 -4.78 -9.67 8.46
N THR A 4 -4.39 -9.04 7.35
CA THR A 4 -3.84 -9.68 6.14
C THR A 4 -2.31 -9.76 6.11
N LEU A 5 -1.62 -9.27 7.16
CA LEU A 5 -0.17 -9.04 7.18
C LEU A 5 0.67 -10.21 6.66
N ARG A 6 0.35 -11.44 7.08
CA ARG A 6 1.12 -12.63 6.66
C ARG A 6 1.06 -12.86 5.15
N GLY A 7 -0.09 -12.59 4.53
CA GLY A 7 -0.26 -12.65 3.08
C GLY A 7 0.56 -11.57 2.39
N ASN A 8 0.42 -10.32 2.84
CA ASN A 8 1.11 -9.17 2.27
C ASN A 8 2.64 -9.32 2.36
N TYR A 9 3.13 -9.81 3.50
CA TYR A 9 4.55 -10.15 3.68
C TYR A 9 5.03 -11.18 2.64
N ASN A 10 4.28 -12.26 2.44
CA ASN A 10 4.66 -13.30 1.49
C ASN A 10 4.64 -12.79 0.05
N TRP A 11 3.66 -11.96 -0.32
CA TRP A 11 3.58 -11.35 -1.65
C TRP A 11 4.73 -10.38 -1.91
N MET A 12 5.07 -9.52 -0.95
CA MET A 12 6.24 -8.64 -1.05
C MET A 12 7.52 -9.44 -1.24
N ARG A 13 7.71 -10.52 -0.48
CA ARG A 13 8.86 -11.41 -0.62
C ARG A 13 8.89 -12.13 -1.97
N ALA A 14 7.74 -12.54 -2.50
CA ALA A 14 7.65 -13.17 -3.83
C ALA A 14 8.05 -12.19 -4.96
N ARG A 15 7.81 -10.88 -4.77
CA ARG A 15 8.16 -9.83 -5.74
C ARG A 15 9.63 -9.40 -5.68
N GLU A 16 10.37 -9.71 -4.61
CA GLU A 16 11.76 -9.27 -4.38
C GLU A 16 12.69 -9.40 -5.60
N LYS A 17 12.65 -10.53 -6.32
CA LYS A 17 13.50 -10.76 -7.49
C LYS A 17 12.97 -10.19 -8.80
N GLY A 18 11.69 -9.86 -8.85
CA GLY A 18 11.01 -9.35 -10.05
C GLY A 18 10.75 -7.85 -10.02
N VAL A 19 11.00 -7.19 -8.89
CA VAL A 19 10.79 -5.75 -8.75
C VAL A 19 11.87 -4.98 -9.51
N HIS A 20 11.44 -3.94 -10.21
CA HIS A 20 12.32 -3.01 -10.91
C HIS A 20 11.80 -1.59 -10.70
N SER A 21 12.71 -0.66 -10.46
CA SER A 21 12.38 0.76 -10.34
C SER A 21 13.44 1.57 -11.09
N PRO A 22 13.05 2.40 -12.08
CA PRO A 22 14.00 3.24 -12.79
C PRO A 22 14.57 4.36 -11.91
N LEU A 23 13.91 4.69 -10.79
CA LEU A 23 14.38 5.70 -9.84
C LEU A 23 15.37 5.14 -8.82
N LEU A 24 15.11 3.94 -8.31
CA LEU A 24 15.98 3.29 -7.33
C LEU A 24 17.13 2.51 -7.99
N GLY A 25 16.95 2.06 -9.23
CA GLY A 25 17.99 1.36 -9.99
C GLY A 25 18.61 0.20 -9.21
N ASP A 26 19.95 0.17 -9.18
CA ASP A 26 20.73 -0.87 -8.50
C ASP A 26 20.61 -0.80 -6.96
N ASP A 27 20.22 0.34 -6.41
CA ASP A 27 20.06 0.52 -4.96
C ASP A 27 18.86 -0.25 -4.40
N LEU A 28 17.90 -0.61 -5.26
CA LEU A 28 16.75 -1.43 -4.88
C LEU A 28 17.15 -2.74 -4.20
N GLN A 29 18.28 -3.33 -4.59
CA GLN A 29 18.79 -4.56 -3.97
C GLN A 29 19.20 -4.37 -2.50
N LYS A 30 19.58 -3.15 -2.10
CA LYS A 30 20.03 -2.83 -0.74
C LYS A 30 18.89 -2.77 0.27
N ILE A 31 17.64 -2.65 -0.21
CA ILE A 31 16.44 -2.48 0.62
C ILE A 31 15.96 -3.83 1.17
N TRP A 32 16.39 -4.95 0.58
CA TRP A 32 15.91 -6.28 0.96
C TRP A 32 16.65 -6.84 2.19
N PRO A 33 15.93 -7.49 3.14
CA PRO A 33 14.48 -7.70 3.13
C PRO A 33 13.71 -6.42 3.51
N LEU A 34 12.69 -6.07 2.71
CA LEU A 34 11.85 -4.88 2.96
C LEU A 34 11.13 -4.94 4.32
N ILE A 35 10.73 -6.14 4.73
CA ILE A 35 10.03 -6.39 6.00
C ILE A 35 10.85 -7.40 6.80
N TYR A 36 11.27 -6.99 8.00
CA TYR A 36 12.11 -7.80 8.87
C TYR A 36 11.28 -8.73 9.76
N PRO A 37 11.80 -9.91 10.12
CA PRO A 37 11.14 -10.78 11.10
C PRO A 37 10.89 -10.05 12.42
N GLY A 38 9.66 -10.15 12.93
CA GLY A 38 9.26 -9.54 14.20
C GLY A 38 8.88 -8.05 14.14
N GLN A 39 8.87 -7.43 12.95
CA GLN A 39 8.29 -6.10 12.79
C GLN A 39 6.77 -6.09 13.08
N SER A 40 6.28 -4.96 13.58
CA SER A 40 4.84 -4.74 13.71
C SER A 40 4.16 -4.66 12.34
N ASP A 41 2.85 -4.82 12.34
CA ASP A 41 2.01 -4.62 11.17
C ASP A 41 2.14 -3.18 10.61
N SER A 42 2.09 -2.17 11.48
CA SER A 42 2.26 -0.77 11.08
C SER A 42 3.64 -0.49 10.49
N ALA A 43 4.72 -1.04 11.07
CA ALA A 43 6.06 -0.87 10.51
C ALA A 43 6.20 -1.56 9.15
N SER A 44 5.58 -2.74 9.00
CA SER A 44 5.57 -3.46 7.72
C SER A 44 4.83 -2.68 6.63
N PHE A 45 3.72 -2.04 7.01
CA PHE A 45 2.95 -1.16 6.13
C PHE A 45 3.75 0.08 5.73
N ASP A 46 4.42 0.72 6.69
CA ASP A 46 5.24 1.91 6.45
C ASP A 46 6.37 1.63 5.45
N ASN A 47 7.12 0.54 5.62
CA ASN A 47 8.18 0.17 4.67
C ASN A 47 7.64 -0.05 3.25
N ALA A 48 6.47 -0.71 3.14
CA ALA A 48 5.83 -0.96 1.86
C ALA A 48 5.36 0.35 1.19
N LEU A 49 4.79 1.27 1.96
CA LEU A 49 4.40 2.59 1.49
C LEU A 49 5.62 3.41 1.04
N GLU A 50 6.68 3.41 1.84
CA GLU A 50 7.92 4.13 1.52
C GLU A 50 8.55 3.62 0.22
N LEU A 51 8.58 2.29 0.01
CA LEU A 51 9.08 1.72 -1.25
C LEU A 51 8.30 2.23 -2.46
N LEU A 52 6.96 2.32 -2.38
CA LEU A 52 6.14 2.86 -3.46
C LEU A 52 6.43 4.34 -3.71
N VAL A 53 6.47 5.14 -2.66
CA VAL A 53 6.72 6.59 -2.78
C VAL A 53 8.12 6.85 -3.34
N MET A 54 9.14 6.16 -2.84
CA MET A 54 10.52 6.27 -3.34
C MET A 54 10.68 5.74 -4.77
N SER A 55 9.79 4.86 -5.21
CA SER A 55 9.72 4.37 -6.60
C SER A 55 8.95 5.31 -7.54
N GLY A 56 8.44 6.44 -7.05
CA GLY A 56 7.89 7.53 -7.86
C GLY A 56 6.37 7.66 -7.81
N TYR A 57 5.67 6.84 -7.03
CA TYR A 57 4.24 7.03 -6.80
C TYR A 57 4.01 8.27 -5.92
N SER A 58 2.94 9.02 -6.18
CA SER A 58 2.51 10.04 -5.22
C SER A 58 1.99 9.37 -3.94
N LEU A 59 2.09 10.06 -2.80
CA LEU A 59 1.64 9.52 -1.52
C LEU A 59 0.17 9.08 -1.55
N ALA A 60 -0.71 9.89 -2.15
CA ALA A 60 -2.12 9.55 -2.30
C ALA A 60 -2.33 8.31 -3.19
N HIS A 61 -1.59 8.20 -4.29
CA HIS A 61 -1.65 7.03 -5.18
C HIS A 61 -1.23 5.76 -4.44
N ALA A 62 -0.08 5.79 -3.77
CA ALA A 62 0.42 4.65 -3.01
C ALA A 62 -0.54 4.22 -1.90
N MET A 63 -1.11 5.19 -1.16
CA MET A 63 -2.13 4.91 -0.15
C MET A 63 -3.39 4.27 -0.76
N MET A 64 -3.87 4.75 -1.91
CA MET A 64 -5.03 4.16 -2.59
C MET A 64 -4.73 2.75 -3.15
N MET A 65 -3.48 2.43 -3.47
CA MET A 65 -3.08 1.06 -3.85
C MET A 65 -3.08 0.12 -2.64
N MET A 66 -2.56 0.58 -1.49
CA MET A 66 -2.42 -0.26 -0.30
C MET A 66 -3.73 -0.41 0.48
N ILE A 67 -4.52 0.66 0.60
CA ILE A 67 -5.82 0.69 1.27
C ILE A 67 -6.87 1.16 0.25
N PRO A 68 -7.28 0.31 -0.70
CA PRO A 68 -8.29 0.70 -1.68
C PRO A 68 -9.67 0.86 -1.02
N GLU A 69 -10.47 1.80 -1.55
CA GLU A 69 -11.89 1.92 -1.21
C GLU A 69 -12.63 0.61 -1.57
N ALA A 70 -13.80 0.36 -0.98
CA ALA A 70 -14.64 -0.78 -1.36
C ALA A 70 -15.27 -0.57 -2.77
N TRP A 71 -14.50 -0.80 -3.83
CA TRP A 71 -14.83 -0.39 -5.19
C TRP A 71 -15.67 -1.40 -6.01
N GLU A 72 -15.51 -2.71 -5.77
CA GLU A 72 -16.10 -3.78 -6.61
C GLU A 72 -17.62 -3.68 -6.74
N SER A 73 -18.31 -3.46 -5.62
CA SER A 73 -19.78 -3.38 -5.55
C SER A 73 -20.30 -1.94 -5.51
N HIS A 74 -19.44 -0.92 -5.67
CA HIS A 74 -19.82 0.48 -5.50
C HIS A 74 -20.47 1.05 -6.77
N THR A 75 -21.80 0.96 -6.87
CA THR A 75 -22.57 1.33 -8.07
C THR A 75 -22.53 2.82 -8.42
N GLN A 76 -22.18 3.69 -7.48
CA GLN A 76 -22.13 5.15 -7.67
C GLN A 76 -20.70 5.68 -7.90
N MET A 77 -19.71 4.78 -8.05
CA MET A 77 -18.31 5.20 -8.18
C MET A 77 -18.07 5.71 -9.59
N ASP A 78 -17.34 6.83 -9.72
CA ASP A 78 -16.88 7.31 -11.01
C ASP A 78 -16.08 6.22 -11.76
N GLU A 79 -16.34 6.08 -13.06
CA GLU A 79 -15.76 5.02 -13.88
C GLU A 79 -14.22 5.07 -13.90
N LYS A 80 -13.61 6.26 -13.89
CA LYS A 80 -12.15 6.38 -13.89
C LYS A 80 -11.57 5.93 -12.56
N ARG A 81 -12.25 6.23 -11.45
CA ARG A 81 -11.83 5.75 -10.12
C ARG A 81 -11.96 4.24 -10.00
N ARG A 82 -13.06 3.66 -10.50
CA ARG A 82 -13.22 2.20 -10.55
C ARG A 82 -12.11 1.54 -11.38
N ALA A 83 -11.86 2.05 -12.59
CA ALA A 83 -10.80 1.55 -13.46
C ALA A 83 -9.41 1.67 -12.82
N PHE A 84 -9.15 2.75 -12.06
CA PHE A 84 -7.93 2.89 -11.28
C PHE A 84 -7.77 1.73 -10.28
N TYR A 85 -8.79 1.42 -9.50
CA TYR A 85 -8.70 0.33 -8.52
C TYR A 85 -8.61 -1.04 -9.16
N GLU A 86 -9.38 -1.28 -10.23
CA GLU A 86 -9.34 -2.54 -10.98
C GLU A 86 -7.94 -2.83 -11.54
N TYR A 87 -7.29 -1.82 -12.11
CA TYR A 87 -5.92 -1.93 -12.60
C TYR A 87 -4.92 -2.27 -11.48
N HIS A 88 -5.00 -1.59 -10.34
CA HIS A 88 -4.05 -1.76 -9.25
C HIS A 88 -4.30 -3.00 -8.39
N ALA A 89 -5.53 -3.54 -8.38
CA ALA A 89 -5.85 -4.79 -7.67
C ALA A 89 -5.05 -6.00 -8.21
N ALA A 90 -4.63 -5.97 -9.47
CA ALA A 90 -3.73 -6.98 -10.03
C ALA A 90 -2.25 -6.78 -9.61
N MET A 91 -1.88 -5.59 -9.16
CA MET A 91 -0.50 -5.21 -8.82
C MET A 91 -0.20 -5.29 -7.33
N MET A 92 -1.17 -4.92 -6.49
CA MET A 92 -1.02 -4.85 -5.04
C MET A 92 -2.25 -5.44 -4.36
N GLU A 93 -2.02 -6.41 -3.48
CA GLU A 93 -3.03 -6.92 -2.58
C GLU A 93 -3.38 -5.87 -1.51
N PRO A 94 -4.67 -5.74 -1.13
CA PRO A 94 -5.06 -4.81 -0.08
C PRO A 94 -4.41 -5.16 1.26
N TRP A 95 -3.86 -4.14 1.93
CA TRP A 95 -3.39 -4.24 3.31
C TRP A 95 -4.57 -4.01 4.25
N ASP A 96 -5.44 -5.02 4.31
CA ASP A 96 -6.73 -4.94 5.00
C ASP A 96 -6.63 -5.15 6.52
N GLY A 97 -7.61 -4.61 7.23
CA GLY A 97 -7.78 -4.65 8.67
C GLY A 97 -8.25 -3.31 9.25
N PRO A 98 -8.80 -3.27 10.48
CA PRO A 98 -9.28 -2.03 11.09
C PRO A 98 -8.15 -0.99 11.22
N ALA A 99 -8.25 0.10 10.47
CA ALA A 99 -7.20 1.10 10.38
C ALA A 99 -7.76 2.52 10.22
N ALA A 100 -7.20 3.44 11.00
CA ALA A 100 -7.21 4.87 10.73
C ALA A 100 -5.76 5.27 10.55
N VAL A 101 -5.40 5.73 9.36
CA VAL A 101 -4.01 5.99 8.98
C VAL A 101 -3.87 7.48 8.70
N ALA A 102 -2.99 8.15 9.44
CA ALA A 102 -2.50 9.47 9.11
C ALA A 102 -1.11 9.35 8.49
N PHE A 103 -0.85 10.08 7.41
CA PHE A 103 0.36 9.93 6.60
C PHE A 103 0.83 11.28 6.05
N THR A 104 2.14 11.40 5.83
CA THR A 104 2.77 12.59 5.25
C THR A 104 4.08 12.25 4.54
N ASP A 105 4.40 12.99 3.48
CA ASP A 105 5.71 12.99 2.80
C ASP A 105 6.52 14.26 3.09
N GLY A 106 6.11 15.04 4.11
CA GLY A 106 6.66 16.35 4.44
C GLY A 106 6.16 17.50 3.55
N ARG A 107 5.37 17.22 2.51
CA ARG A 107 4.73 18.23 1.64
C ARG A 107 3.21 18.17 1.69
N GLN A 108 2.66 16.97 1.80
CA GLN A 108 1.24 16.67 1.92
C GLN A 108 0.99 15.95 3.24
N ILE A 109 -0.18 16.19 3.82
CA ILE A 109 -0.70 15.44 4.95
C ILE A 109 -2.07 14.90 4.58
N GLY A 110 -2.34 13.66 4.94
CA GLY A 110 -3.62 13.02 4.70
C GLY A 110 -3.99 12.07 5.82
N ALA A 111 -5.28 11.72 5.86
CA ALA A 111 -5.79 10.65 6.68
C ALA A 111 -6.79 9.82 5.87
N THR A 112 -6.79 8.51 6.10
CA THR A 112 -7.77 7.60 5.50
C THR A 112 -8.20 6.53 6.51
N LEU A 113 -9.39 6.00 6.29
CA LEU A 113 -9.88 4.80 6.97
C LEU A 113 -9.67 3.57 6.09
N ASP A 114 -9.69 2.40 6.73
CA ASP A 114 -9.84 1.13 6.03
C ASP A 114 -11.15 1.08 5.23
N ARG A 115 -11.22 0.13 4.30
CA ARG A 115 -12.35 -0.04 3.38
C ARG A 115 -13.73 -0.12 4.04
N ASN A 116 -13.80 -0.52 5.31
CA ASN A 116 -15.03 -0.71 6.07
C ASN A 116 -15.25 0.37 7.14
N GLY A 117 -14.32 1.32 7.31
CA GLY A 117 -14.45 2.40 8.29
C GLY A 117 -14.49 1.91 9.73
N LEU A 118 -13.69 0.89 10.08
CA LEU A 118 -13.79 0.20 11.37
C LEU A 118 -13.14 0.96 12.54
N ARG A 119 -12.60 2.16 12.29
CA ARG A 119 -12.00 3.04 13.30
C ARG A 119 -12.62 4.44 13.22
N PRO A 120 -12.74 5.16 14.36
CA PRO A 120 -13.08 6.58 14.33
C PRO A 120 -11.94 7.39 13.72
N ALA A 121 -12.27 8.44 12.95
CA ALA A 121 -11.34 9.40 12.35
C ALA A 121 -11.87 10.84 12.54
#